data_AF-A0A5K1DR56-F1
#
_entry.id   AF-A0A5K1DR56-F1
#
_cell.length_a   1.000
_cell.length_b   1.000
_cell.length_c   1.000
_cell.angle_alpha   90.00
_cell.angle_beta   90.00
_cell.angle_gamma   90.00
#
_symmetry.space_group_name_H-M   'P 1'
#
loop_
_entity.id
_entity.type
_entity.pdbx_description
1 polymer ?
#
loop_
_entity_poly.entity_id
_entity_poly.type
_entity_poly.pdbx_seq_one_letter_code
_entity_poly.pdbx_strand_id
1 'polypeptide(L)' 'YLNPLVFGDYPEIMKKNAMPFFSESQSALVKGSFDFIGINDYETLTVSGDSQRSMKGLRDYVEDMFAAI' A
#
# COMPACT_ATOMS: atom_id res chain seq x y z
N TYR A 1 0.99 -0.64 3.19
CA TYR A 1 0.56 -1.48 4.33
C TYR A 1 -0.44 -0.83 5.30
N LEU A 2 -0.51 0.50 5.45
CA LEU A 2 -1.42 1.13 6.44
C LEU A 2 -2.91 1.15 6.06
N ASN A 3 -3.24 1.09 4.77
CA ASN A 3 -4.62 1.20 4.30
C ASN A 3 -5.61 0.23 4.98
N PRO A 4 -5.32 -1.08 5.13
CA PRO A 4 -6.20 -1.98 5.86
C PRO A 4 -6.50 -1.53 7.29
N LEU A 5 -5.50 -1.01 7.99
CA LEU A 5 -5.66 -0.55 9.38
C LEU A 5 -6.55 0.70 9.46
N VAL A 6 -6.47 1.61 8.48
CA VAL A 6 -7.23 2.87 8.51
C VAL A 6 -8.62 2.73 7.90
N PHE A 7 -8.73 1.95 6.81
CA PHE A 7 -9.93 1.88 5.98
C PHE A 7 -10.61 0.51 5.99
N GLY A 8 -9.95 -0.53 6.51
CA GLY A 8 -10.46 -1.90 6.47
C GLY A 8 -10.26 -2.60 5.13
N ASP A 9 -9.52 -2.00 4.18
CA ASP A 9 -9.28 -2.59 2.87
C ASP A 9 -7.90 -2.18 2.30
N TYR A 10 -7.40 -2.96 1.37
CA TYR A 10 -6.17 -2.65 0.65
C TYR A 10 -6.36 -1.53 -0.38
N PRO A 11 -5.29 -0.80 -0.75
CA PRO A 11 -5.34 0.13 -1.87
C PRO A 11 -5.71 -0.58 -3.17
N GLU A 12 -6.44 0.10 -4.06
CA GLU A 12 -6.91 -0.43 -5.35
C GLU A 12 -5.80 -1.06 -6.20
N ILE A 13 -4.60 -0.47 -6.22
CA ILE A 13 -3.45 -1.02 -6.95
C ILE A 13 -3.10 -2.43 -6.49
N MET A 14 -3.06 -2.65 -5.17
CA MET A 14 -2.65 -3.93 -4.62
C MET A 14 -3.75 -4.98 -4.82
N LYS A 15 -5.03 -4.59 -4.80
CA LYS A 15 -6.15 -5.50 -5.08
C LYS A 15 -6.12 -6.06 -6.51
N LYS A 16 -5.65 -5.26 -7.48
CA LYS A 16 -5.47 -5.70 -8.87
C LYS A 16 -4.35 -6.73 -9.05
N ASN A 17 -3.38 -6.75 -8.13
CA ASN A 17 -2.26 -7.68 -8.13
C ASN A 17 -2.56 -9.01 -7.40
N ALA A 18 -3.81 -9.50 -7.50
CA ALA A 18 -4.26 -10.79 -6.97
C ALA A 18 -4.11 -10.98 -5.45
N MET A 19 -4.23 -9.90 -4.68
CA MET A 19 -4.25 -10.01 -3.23
C MET A 19 -5.58 -10.57 -2.70
N PRO A 20 -5.56 -11.26 -1.54
CA PRO A 20 -6.78 -11.72 -0.89
C PRO A 20 -7.66 -10.54 -0.47
N PHE A 21 -8.97 -10.71 -0.65
CA PHE A 21 -9.97 -9.76 -0.20
C PHE A 21 -10.39 -10.06 1.24
N PHE A 22 -10.66 -9.00 2.01
CA PHE A 22 -11.33 -9.14 3.30
C PHE A 22 -12.82 -9.35 3.08
N SER A 23 -13.42 -10.28 3.84
CA SER A 23 -14.86 -10.25 4.07
C SER A 23 -15.24 -8.99 4.85
N GLU A 24 -16.53 -8.62 4.85
CA GLU A 24 -17.00 -7.46 5.64
C GLU A 24 -16.64 -7.59 7.13
N SER A 25 -16.78 -8.80 7.69
CA SER A 25 -16.41 -9.07 9.08
C SER A 25 -14.93 -8.86 9.38
N GLN A 26 -14.05 -9.29 8.46
CA GLN A 26 -12.60 -9.10 8.60
C GLN A 26 -12.22 -7.63 8.39
N SER A 27 -12.85 -6.95 7.44
CA SER A 27 -12.65 -5.53 7.20
C SER A 27 -12.98 -4.70 8.44
N ALA A 28 -14.11 -4.99 9.08
CA ALA A 28 -14.52 -4.36 10.33
C ALA A 28 -13.55 -4.66 11.49
N LEU A 29 -12.99 -5.87 11.55
CA LEU A 29 -12.06 -6.27 12.61
C LEU A 29 -10.70 -5.56 12.49
N VAL A 30 -10.18 -5.40 11.27
CA VAL A 30 -8.85 -4.81 11.03
C VAL A 30 -8.90 -3.27 11.07
N LYS A 31 -10.03 -2.67 10.70
CA LYS A 31 -10.18 -1.22 10.72
C LYS A 31 -10.10 -0.67 12.15
N GLY A 32 -9.14 0.20 12.38
CA GLY A 32 -8.90 0.82 13.69
C GLY A 32 -8.30 -0.13 14.72
N SER A 33 -7.76 -1.28 14.31
CA SER A 33 -7.15 -2.25 15.22
C SER A 33 -5.76 -1.84 15.71
N PHE A 34 -5.61 -0.58 16.16
CA PHE A 34 -4.38 -0.02 16.68
C PHE A 34 -4.65 1.11 17.67
N ASP A 35 -3.87 1.17 18.75
CA ASP A 35 -3.87 2.32 19.68
C ASP A 35 -2.79 3.35 19.33
N PHE A 36 -1.69 2.89 18.72
CA PHE A 36 -0.58 3.71 18.23
C PHE A 36 0.09 3.02 17.03
N ILE A 37 0.85 3.80 16.25
CA ILE A 37 1.63 3.29 15.12
C ILE A 37 3.10 3.65 15.36
N GLY A 38 3.93 2.62 15.54
CA GLY A 38 5.38 2.78 15.55
C GLY A 38 5.93 2.81 14.12
N ILE A 39 6.82 3.75 13.84
CA ILE A 39 7.47 3.88 12.53
C ILE A 39 8.97 3.64 12.74
N ASN A 40 9.51 2.66 12.03
CA ASN A 40 10.94 2.44 11.94
C ASN A 40 11.45 3.11 10.67
N ASP A 41 12.45 3.98 10.79
CA ASP A 41 13.07 4.70 9.68
C ASP A 41 14.59 4.53 9.76
N TYR A 42 15.21 4.25 8.61
CA TYR A 42 16.64 3.90 8.51
C TYR A 42 17.32 4.63 7.36
N GLU A 43 16.64 4.75 6.21
CA GLU A 43 17.19 5.36 5.01
C GLU A 43 16.07 6.06 4.23
N THR A 44 16.45 7.12 3.51
CA THR A 44 15.54 7.86 2.63
C THR A 44 15.97 7.69 1.19
N LEU A 45 15.02 7.40 0.31
CA LEU A 45 15.26 7.17 -1.11
C LEU A 45 14.55 8.21 -1.97
N THR A 46 15.23 8.68 -2.99
CA THR A 46 14.66 9.63 -3.95
C THR A 46 14.02 8.87 -5.09
N VAL A 47 12.70 8.96 -5.22
CA VAL A 47 11.95 8.34 -6.30
C VAL A 47 11.56 9.40 -7.32
N SER A 48 12.01 9.24 -8.56
CA SER A 48 11.59 10.09 -9.69
C SER A 48 10.53 9.38 -10.54
N GLY A 49 9.47 10.11 -10.88
CA GLY A 49 8.44 9.65 -11.81
C GLY A 49 8.97 9.61 -13.24
N ASP A 50 8.79 8.48 -13.93
CA ASP A 50 9.01 8.39 -15.37
C ASP A 50 7.70 8.79 -16.07
N SER A 51 7.72 9.90 -16.80
CA SER A 51 6.55 10.46 -17.49
C SER A 51 5.97 9.52 -18.54
N GLN A 52 6.77 8.59 -19.09
CA GLN A 52 6.27 7.57 -20.00
C GLN A 52 5.58 6.41 -19.27
N ARG A 53 6.00 6.08 -18.04
CA ARG A 53 5.32 5.09 -17.18
C ARG A 53 4.03 5.66 -16.56
N SER A 54 4.00 6.96 -16.29
CA SER A 54 2.80 7.70 -15.85
C SER A 54 1.61 7.54 -16.80
N MET A 55 1.85 7.20 -18.07
CA MET A 55 0.78 6.97 -19.06
C MET A 55 0.15 5.57 -19.00
N LYS A 56 0.71 4.63 -18.22
CA LYS A 56 0.20 3.25 -18.08
C LYS A 56 -0.80 3.05 -16.92
N GLY A 57 -1.14 4.11 -16.18
CA GLY A 57 -2.11 4.05 -15.08
C GLY A 57 -1.48 3.98 -13.70
N LEU A 58 -2.21 3.41 -12.74
CA LEU A 58 -1.87 3.38 -11.31
C LEU A 58 -0.50 2.68 -11.11
N ARG A 59 0.43 3.34 -10.41
CA ARG A 59 1.82 2.88 -10.20
C ARG A 59 1.86 1.73 -9.18
N ASP A 60 2.59 0.66 -9.47
CA ASP A 60 2.64 -0.53 -8.61
C ASP A 60 3.43 -0.24 -7.32
N TYR A 61 2.82 -0.56 -6.19
CA TYR A 61 3.44 -0.50 -4.86
C TYR A 61 4.75 -1.31 -4.80
N VAL A 62 4.79 -2.44 -5.50
CA VAL A 62 5.96 -3.32 -5.56
C VAL A 62 7.09 -2.63 -6.33
N GLU A 63 6.80 -1.94 -7.43
CA GLU A 63 7.81 -1.18 -8.18
C GLU A 63 8.38 -0.03 -7.35
N ASP A 64 7.56 0.67 -6.55
CA ASP A 64 8.07 1.75 -5.68
C ASP A 64 8.97 1.20 -4.55
N MET A 65 8.70 -0.02 -4.05
CA MET A 65 9.52 -0.67 -3.03
C MET A 65 10.82 -1.28 -3.59
N PHE A 66 10.83 -1.69 -4.87
CA PHE A 66 12.03 -2.25 -5.53
C PHE A 66 12.84 -1.23 -6.33
N ALA A 67 12.29 -0.09 -6.73
CA ALA A 67 13.07 1.02 -7.31
C ALA A 67 14.12 1.60 -6.33
N ALA A 68 14.01 1.18 -5.08
CA ALA A 68 14.88 1.47 -3.95
C ALA A 68 16.15 0.61 -3.85
N ILE A 69 16.24 -0.51 -4.60
CA ILE A 69 17.31 -1.53 -4.49
C ILE A 69 17.86 -1.82 -5.88
#